data_AF-A0A429FS10-F1
#
_entry.id   AF-A0A429FS10-F1
#
_cell.length_a   1.000
_cell.length_b   1.000
_cell.length_c   1.000
_cell.angle_alpha   90.00
_cell.angle_beta   90.00
_cell.angle_gamma   90.00
#
_symmetry.space_group_name_H-M   'P 1'
#
loop_
_entity.id
_entity.type
_entity.pdbx_description
1 polymer ?
#
loop_
_entity_poly.entity_id
_entity_poly.type
_entity_poly.pdbx_seq_one_letter_code
_entity_poly.pdbx_strand_id
1 'polypeptide(L)' 'MTGRPGAERSDWTDQDLLTRREAGERIRAEIAETEALLAAAGPARAAERAALERRLAVLRAHPAAASAGPPAA' A
#
# COMPACT_ATOMS: atom_id res chain seq x y z
N MET A 1 2.27 -39.69 17.80
CA MET A 1 2.18 -38.48 16.95
C MET A 1 2.26 -37.27 17.86
N THR A 2 3.44 -36.65 17.93
CA THR A 2 3.68 -35.47 18.78
C THR A 2 3.52 -34.24 17.90
N GLY A 3 2.34 -33.60 17.94
CA GLY A 3 2.06 -32.36 17.20
C GLY A 3 2.92 -31.23 17.75
N ARG A 4 3.76 -30.64 16.89
CA ARG A 4 4.70 -29.58 17.26
C ARG A 4 3.91 -28.27 17.46
N PRO A 5 3.88 -27.65 18.66
CA PRO A 5 3.06 -26.46 18.96
C PRO A 5 3.64 -25.13 18.40
N GLY A 6 4.26 -25.19 17.22
CA GLY A 6 4.89 -24.05 16.54
C GLY A 6 4.25 -23.64 15.22
N ALA A 7 3.46 -24.53 14.58
CA ALA A 7 2.89 -24.27 13.26
C ALA A 7 1.79 -23.19 13.28
N GLU A 8 0.89 -23.26 14.27
CA GLU A 8 -0.26 -22.34 14.34
C GLU A 8 0.12 -20.86 14.50
N ARG A 9 1.24 -20.54 15.17
CA ARG A 9 1.70 -19.15 15.30
C ARG A 9 2.42 -18.63 14.05
N SER A 10 3.12 -19.51 13.33
CA SER A 10 3.78 -19.14 12.07
C SER A 10 2.76 -18.85 10.98
N ASP A 11 1.76 -19.73 10.80
CA ASP A 11 0.81 -19.64 9.70
C ASP A 11 -0.01 -18.33 9.73
N TRP A 12 -0.43 -17.89 10.93
CA TRP A 12 -1.15 -16.62 11.09
C TRP A 12 -0.26 -15.38 10.93
N THR A 13 1.01 -15.46 11.33
CA THR A 13 1.97 -14.35 11.18
C THR A 13 2.34 -14.16 9.70
N ASP A 14 2.57 -15.26 8.99
CA ASP A 14 2.90 -15.24 7.57
C ASP A 14 1.70 -14.78 6.72
N GLN A 15 0.48 -15.16 7.11
CA GLN A 15 -0.75 -14.66 6.49
C GLN A 15 -0.94 -13.15 6.70
N ASP A 16 -0.64 -12.63 7.89
CA ASP A 16 -0.68 -11.19 8.16
C ASP A 16 0.38 -10.42 7.36
N LEU A 17 1.60 -10.96 7.24
CA LEU A 17 2.66 -10.39 6.40
C LEU A 17 2.27 -10.36 4.92
N LEU A 18 1.66 -11.45 4.42
CA LEU A 18 1.13 -11.51 3.06
C LEU A 18 0.06 -10.43 2.82
N THR A 19 -0.89 -10.30 3.75
CA THR A 19 -1.97 -9.30 3.69
C THR A 19 -1.42 -7.88 3.71
N ARG A 20 -0.41 -7.60 4.55
CA ARG A 20 0.26 -6.30 4.60
C ARG A 20 0.98 -5.97 3.30
N ARG A 21 1.62 -6.96 2.68
CA ARG A 21 2.28 -6.80 1.37
C ARG A 21 1.26 -6.49 0.27
N GLU A 22 0.16 -7.24 0.20
CA GLU A 22 -0.92 -7.02 -0.78
C GLU A 22 -1.57 -5.63 -0.60
N ALA A 23 -1.82 -5.22 0.65
CA ALA A 23 -2.30 -3.89 0.96
C ALA A 23 -1.33 -2.79 0.47
N GLY A 24 -0.02 -2.99 0.68
CA GLY A 24 1.01 -2.07 0.20
C GLY A 24 1.08 -2.00 -1.33
N GLU A 25 0.96 -3.13 -2.02
CA GLU A 25 0.89 -3.18 -3.50
C GLU A 25 -0.32 -2.41 -4.03
N ARG A 26 -1.50 -2.62 -3.42
CA ARG A 26 -2.72 -1.93 -3.81
C ARG A 26 -2.62 -0.41 -3.60
N ILE A 27 -2.06 0.02 -2.47
CA ILE A 27 -1.84 1.45 -2.19
C ILE A 27 -0.85 2.06 -3.18
N ARG A 28 0.23 1.36 -3.54
CA ARG A 28 1.17 1.84 -4.56
C ARG A 28 0.53 1.96 -5.94
N ALA A 29 -0.32 1.01 -6.32
CA ALA A 29 -1.07 1.08 -7.56
C ALA A 29 -2.01 2.31 -7.58
N GLU A 30 -2.71 2.57 -6.47
CA GLU A 30 -3.60 3.71 -6.33
C GLU A 30 -2.85 5.06 -6.34
N ILE A 31 -1.65 5.11 -5.75
CA ILE A 31 -0.73 6.25 -5.84
C ILE A 31 -0.38 6.53 -7.30
N ALA A 32 0.07 5.52 -8.04
CA ALA A 32 0.46 5.67 -9.44
C ALA A 32 -0.72 6.14 -10.33
N GLU A 33 -1.93 5.59 -10.11
CA GLU A 33 -3.13 6.02 -10.80
C GLU A 33 -3.47 7.50 -10.48
N THR A 34 -3.41 7.88 -9.20
CA THR A 34 -3.71 9.26 -8.77
C THR A 34 -2.71 10.27 -9.34
N GLU A 35 -1.42 9.90 -9.42
CA GLU A 35 -0.38 10.71 -10.07
C GLU A 35 -0.64 10.88 -11.57
N ALA A 36 -1.03 9.82 -12.27
CA ALA A 36 -1.38 9.89 -13.68
C ALA A 36 -2.59 10.81 -13.94
N LEU A 37 -3.62 10.73 -13.09
CA LEU A 37 -4.78 11.62 -13.15
C LEU A 37 -4.38 13.08 -12.89
N LEU A 38 -3.48 13.34 -11.93
CA LEU A 38 -3.00 14.68 -11.64
C LEU A 38 -2.18 15.27 -12.80
N ALA A 39 -1.38 14.44 -13.47
CA ALA A 39 -0.63 14.83 -14.66
C ALA A 39 -1.56 15.13 -15.86
N ALA A 40 -2.64 14.37 -16.00
CA ALA A 40 -3.66 14.59 -17.03
C ALA A 40 -4.56 15.81 -16.74
N ALA A 41 -4.73 16.17 -15.45
CA ALA A 41 -5.50 17.33 -15.05
C ALA A 41 -4.75 18.63 -15.41
N GLY A 42 -5.19 19.28 -16.48
CA GLY A 42 -4.62 20.57 -16.93
C GLY A 42 -4.78 21.71 -15.90
N PRO A 43 -4.08 22.84 -16.10
CA PRO A 43 -4.02 23.95 -15.13
C PRO A 43 -5.37 24.64 -14.89
N ALA A 44 -6.31 24.52 -15.83
CA ALA A 44 -7.67 25.06 -15.69
C ALA A 44 -8.51 24.31 -14.65
N ARG A 45 -8.08 23.13 -14.19
CA ARG A 45 -8.84 22.27 -13.26
C ARG A 45 -8.29 22.32 -11.83
N ALA A 46 -8.09 23.53 -11.30
CA ALA A 46 -7.48 23.76 -9.99
C ALA A 46 -8.16 22.97 -8.84
N ALA A 47 -9.48 22.89 -8.83
CA ALA A 47 -10.23 22.16 -7.80
C ALA A 47 -10.01 20.63 -7.87
N GLU A 48 -9.98 20.07 -9.09
CA GLU A 48 -9.71 18.64 -9.32
C GLU A 48 -8.27 18.30 -8.93
N ARG A 49 -7.30 19.14 -9.34
CA ARG A 49 -5.89 18.98 -8.94
C ARG A 49 -5.72 19.02 -7.42
N ALA A 50 -6.31 19.99 -6.74
CA ALA A 50 -6.24 20.09 -5.29
C ALA A 50 -6.86 18.87 -4.57
N ALA A 51 -7.92 18.27 -5.14
CA ALA A 51 -8.51 17.05 -4.61
C ALA A 51 -7.58 15.84 -4.78
N LEU A 52 -6.97 15.69 -5.97
CA LEU A 52 -6.00 14.63 -6.27
C LEU A 52 -4.75 14.76 -5.40
N GLU A 53 -4.23 15.98 -5.21
CA GLU A 53 -3.08 16.25 -4.33
C GLU A 53 -3.37 15.88 -2.87
N ARG A 54 -4.57 16.20 -2.35
CA ARG A 54 -4.98 15.77 -1.00
C ARG A 54 -5.07 14.25 -0.89
N ARG A 55 -5.67 13.58 -1.87
CA ARG A 55 -5.74 12.10 -1.90
C ARG A 55 -4.34 11.49 -1.91
N LEU A 56 -3.44 12.03 -2.73
CA LEU A 56 -2.07 11.57 -2.84
C LEU A 56 -1.29 11.74 -1.53
N ALA A 57 -1.49 12.87 -0.82
CA ALA A 57 -0.89 13.10 0.49
C ALA A 57 -1.33 12.04 1.51
N VAL A 58 -2.63 11.71 1.55
CA VAL A 58 -3.17 10.68 2.44
C VAL A 58 -2.60 9.29 2.09
N LEU A 59 -2.59 8.93 0.80
CA LEU A 59 -2.07 7.63 0.35
C LEU A 59 -0.58 7.44 0.65
N ARG A 60 0.23 8.49 0.44
CA ARG A 60 1.67 8.46 0.73
C ARG A 60 1.99 8.42 2.23
N ALA A 61 1.13 9.01 3.05
CA ALA A 61 1.26 8.93 4.51
C ALA A 61 0.83 7.57 5.08
N HIS A 62 0.19 6.70 4.27
CA HIS A 62 -0.27 5.41 4.73
C HIS A 62 0.92 4.48 5.04
N PRO A 63 0.98 3.84 6.24
CA PRO A 63 2.11 3.00 6.63
C PRO A 63 2.44 1.86 5.66
N ALA A 64 1.41 1.25 5.06
CA ALA A 64 1.57 0.20 4.06
C ALA A 64 2.19 0.69 2.72
N ALA A 65 2.20 2.00 2.46
CA ALA A 65 2.93 2.57 1.31
C ALA A 65 4.45 2.46 1.51
N ALA A 66 4.93 2.58 2.76
CA ALA A 66 6.34 2.51 3.14
C ALA A 66 6.83 1.09 3.43
N SER A 67 5.92 0.13 3.65
CA SER A 67 6.28 -1.27 3.94
C SER A 67 6.68 -2.03 2.68
N ALA A 68 7.82 -1.67 2.11
CA ALA A 68 8.68 -2.58 1.37
C ALA A 68 9.89 -2.86 2.28
N GLY A 69 9.69 -3.70 3.30
CA GLY A 69 10.83 -4.27 4.03
C GLY A 69 11.64 -5.17 3.09
N PRO A 70 12.97 -5.27 3.26
CA PRO A 70 13.83 -6.00 2.33
C PRO A 70 13.38 -7.47 2.20
N PRO A 71 13.57 -8.10 1.03
CA PRO A 71 13.41 -9.55 0.94
C PRO A 71 14.34 -10.19 1.96
N ALA A 72 13.77 -10.97 2.89
CA ALA A 72 14.57 -11.83 3.75
C ALA A 72 15.40 -12.74 2.84
N ALA A 73 16.74 -12.62 2.96
CA ALA A 73 17.72 -13.40 2.22
C ALA A 73 17.75 -14.86 2.68
#